data_AF-B3EMY3-F1
#
_entry.id   AF-B3EMY3-F1
#
_cell.length_a   1.000
_cell.length_b   1.000
_cell.length_c   1.000
_cell.angle_alpha   90.00
_cell.angle_beta   90.00
_cell.angle_gamma   90.00
#
_symmetry.space_group_name_H-M   'P 1'
#
loop_
_entity.id
_entity.type
_entity.pdbx_description
1 polymer ?
#
loop_
_entity_poly.entity_id
_entity_poly.type
_entity_poly.pdbx_seq_one_letter_code
_entity_poly.pdbx_strand_id
1 'polypeptide(L)'
;MIHDCQAHSTENKACANLHPQTMCPAFGGLRVLTRIEGARVCLVADQGCLYGLTFVSHFYAARRSIVASELMNVQISGGTMIDDVRETIRKIAEDPAVTFIPVVSTCVAETAGIAEELLPKQAGNAVVQLVRLPAFQIKSHPEAKDVTVSTLLGRFADFDRPKRERSLVVVGEIFPVDAMAIGSVLQRIGVESVLSIPAADLEDYIEAGSAEACAVLHPFYERTASLLQEKGMRIVSGNPVGAGATAQWIERVGEALGLDMDQVRKVAGEEKAKAAAVIRNFSHLSGKVLVAGYEGNELPVVRLLLEAGLEVPYASTSIARTSLGEEDYQLLSMLGTEIRYRKFLEEDMQAVDTYDPDLVIGTTSLDSYAKEKGIPAIYYTNNISSRPLFFAAGAGTVLGMVAGLLGKKDVFRKMKEYFTLP
;
A
#
# COMPACT_ATOMS: atom_id res chain seq x y z
N MET A 1 -4.45 21.26 -23.46
CA MET A 1 -4.82 20.72 -22.12
C MET A 1 -3.63 20.56 -21.18
N ILE A 2 -2.45 20.05 -21.60
CA ILE A 2 -1.26 20.02 -20.70
C ILE A 2 -0.54 21.39 -20.64
N HIS A 3 -0.58 22.16 -21.74
CA HIS A 3 0.11 23.47 -21.80
C HIS A 3 -0.58 24.63 -21.06
N ASP A 4 -1.87 24.53 -20.71
CA ASP A 4 -2.60 25.65 -20.09
C ASP A 4 -2.38 25.78 -18.57
N CYS A 5 -1.68 24.83 -17.93
CA CYS A 5 -1.36 24.94 -16.50
C CYS A 5 -0.08 25.74 -16.22
N GLN A 6 0.73 26.08 -17.24
CA GLN A 6 2.04 26.70 -17.03
C GLN A 6 2.11 28.20 -17.35
N ALA A 7 1.02 28.84 -17.76
CA ALA A 7 1.05 30.24 -18.17
C ALA A 7 0.23 31.15 -17.22
N HIS A 8 0.95 31.91 -16.40
CA HIS A 8 0.53 33.20 -15.83
C HIS A 8 -0.86 33.28 -15.20
N SER A 9 -1.01 32.88 -13.93
CA SER A 9 -1.94 33.58 -13.02
C SER A 9 -1.57 33.33 -11.57
N THR A 10 -1.59 34.39 -10.75
CA THR A 10 -1.43 34.41 -9.30
C THR A 10 -2.65 33.82 -8.55
N GLU A 11 -3.44 32.97 -9.21
CA GLU A 11 -4.59 32.29 -8.62
C GLU A 11 -4.44 30.79 -8.77
N ASN A 12 -4.53 30.13 -7.62
CA ASN A 12 -4.38 28.70 -7.40
C ASN A 12 -5.51 27.91 -8.10
N LYS A 13 -5.45 27.78 -9.42
CA LYS A 13 -6.34 26.86 -10.16
C LYS A 13 -5.82 25.45 -9.97
N ALA A 14 -6.29 24.80 -8.90
CA ALA A 14 -6.22 23.36 -8.75
C ALA A 14 -6.76 22.73 -10.04
N CYS A 15 -5.90 22.06 -10.79
CA CYS A 15 -6.31 21.36 -11.99
C CYS A 15 -7.02 20.08 -11.54
N ALA A 16 -8.32 20.20 -11.24
CA ALA A 16 -9.16 19.15 -10.65
C ALA A 16 -9.24 17.86 -11.50
N ASN A 17 -8.67 17.87 -12.71
CA ASN A 17 -8.66 16.76 -13.66
C ASN A 17 -7.29 16.07 -13.80
N LEU A 18 -6.26 16.48 -13.05
CA LEU A 18 -4.98 15.77 -13.07
C LEU A 18 -5.13 14.42 -12.37
N HIS A 19 -4.43 13.41 -12.90
CA HIS A 19 -4.30 12.13 -12.22
C HIS A 19 -3.40 12.33 -10.99
N PRO A 20 -3.78 11.83 -9.79
CA PRO A 20 -2.96 12.03 -8.60
C PRO A 20 -1.57 11.46 -8.80
N GLN A 21 -0.59 12.04 -8.11
CA GLN A 21 0.81 11.61 -8.18
C GLN A 21 0.93 10.17 -7.65
N THR A 22 1.07 9.19 -8.53
CA THR A 22 1.18 7.77 -8.17
C THR A 22 1.98 7.02 -9.22
N MET A 23 2.53 5.87 -8.85
CA MET A 23 2.92 4.85 -9.83
C MET A 23 1.70 4.28 -10.56
N CYS A 24 1.94 3.63 -11.71
CA CYS A 24 0.93 2.92 -12.49
C CYS A 24 0.16 1.91 -11.61
N PRO A 25 -1.18 1.87 -11.64
CA PRO A 25 -1.98 0.90 -10.90
C PRO A 25 -1.59 -0.56 -11.12
N ALA A 26 -1.22 -0.95 -12.34
CA ALA A 26 -0.76 -2.30 -12.61
C ALA A 26 0.44 -2.72 -11.73
N PHE A 27 1.31 -1.78 -11.34
CA PHE A 27 2.39 -2.06 -10.39
C PHE A 27 1.85 -2.50 -9.02
N GLY A 28 0.79 -1.88 -8.53
CA GLY A 28 0.14 -2.27 -7.27
C GLY A 28 -0.35 -3.71 -7.28
N GLY A 29 -1.06 -4.11 -8.34
CA GLY A 29 -1.49 -5.50 -8.49
C GLY A 29 -0.32 -6.46 -8.70
N LEU A 30 0.75 -6.06 -9.40
CA LEU A 30 1.95 -6.88 -9.54
C LEU A 30 2.64 -7.14 -8.19
N ARG A 31 2.61 -6.21 -7.23
CA ARG A 31 3.11 -6.46 -5.87
C ARG A 31 2.32 -7.55 -5.14
N VAL A 32 1.02 -7.65 -5.42
CA VAL A 32 0.16 -8.71 -4.89
C VAL A 32 0.42 -10.02 -5.62
N LEU A 33 0.41 -10.03 -6.95
CA LEU A 33 0.43 -11.25 -7.76
C LEU A 33 1.79 -11.94 -7.79
N THR A 34 2.88 -11.17 -7.88
CA THR A 34 4.23 -11.76 -8.03
C THR A 34 4.76 -12.41 -6.76
N ARG A 35 4.13 -12.14 -5.60
CA ARG A 35 4.50 -12.79 -4.34
C ARG A 35 3.96 -14.21 -4.20
N ILE A 36 2.94 -14.55 -4.98
CA ILE A 36 2.27 -15.84 -4.92
C ILE A 36 3.20 -16.93 -5.50
N GLU A 37 3.40 -18.01 -4.77
CA GLU A 37 4.17 -19.16 -5.21
C GLU A 37 3.48 -19.88 -6.37
N GLY A 38 4.27 -20.36 -7.33
CA GLY A 38 3.74 -20.93 -8.57
C GLY A 38 3.07 -19.91 -9.52
N ALA A 39 3.00 -18.62 -9.17
CA ALA A 39 2.43 -17.60 -10.04
C ALA A 39 3.40 -17.14 -11.14
N ARG A 40 2.93 -17.11 -12.40
CA ARG A 40 3.60 -16.45 -13.51
C ARG A 40 2.65 -15.47 -14.21
N VAL A 41 2.94 -14.17 -14.07
CA VAL A 41 2.10 -13.11 -14.63
C VAL A 41 2.17 -13.11 -16.15
N CYS A 42 1.00 -13.10 -16.79
CA CYS A 42 0.80 -12.79 -18.21
C CYS A 42 0.31 -11.33 -18.33
N LEU A 43 1.21 -10.40 -18.59
CA LEU A 43 0.90 -8.99 -18.73
C LEU A 43 0.41 -8.68 -20.15
N VAL A 44 -0.81 -8.14 -20.25
CA VAL A 44 -1.40 -7.70 -21.52
C VAL A 44 -1.22 -6.18 -21.60
N ALA A 45 -0.12 -5.77 -22.22
CA ALA A 45 0.29 -4.37 -22.26
C ALA A 45 1.17 -4.06 -23.48
N ASP A 46 1.21 -2.79 -23.85
CA ASP A 46 2.16 -2.30 -24.86
C ASP A 46 3.61 -2.29 -24.33
N GLN A 47 4.58 -2.05 -25.22
CA GLN A 47 6.00 -2.08 -24.89
C GLN A 47 6.43 -1.04 -23.84
N GLY A 48 5.79 0.13 -23.80
CA GLY A 48 6.09 1.16 -22.80
C GLY A 48 5.66 0.72 -21.40
N CYS A 49 4.44 0.19 -21.28
CA CYS A 49 3.97 -0.40 -20.03
C CYS A 49 4.82 -1.61 -19.62
N LEU A 50 5.18 -2.49 -20.55
CA LEU A 50 6.04 -3.65 -20.27
C LEU A 50 7.39 -3.22 -19.71
N TYR A 51 8.07 -2.25 -20.34
CA TYR A 51 9.34 -1.74 -19.86
C TYR A 51 9.24 -1.19 -18.43
N GLY A 52 8.29 -0.26 -18.21
CA GLY A 52 8.12 0.38 -16.90
C GLY A 52 7.76 -0.62 -15.81
N LEU A 53 6.77 -1.49 -16.07
CA LEU A 53 6.28 -2.47 -15.09
C LEU A 53 7.30 -3.58 -14.80
N THR A 54 8.10 -3.99 -15.79
CA THR A 54 9.21 -4.93 -15.56
C THR A 54 10.23 -4.31 -14.62
N PHE A 55 10.63 -3.05 -14.86
CA PHE A 55 11.58 -2.34 -14.01
C PHE A 55 11.06 -2.23 -12.57
N VAL A 56 9.86 -1.65 -12.36
CA VAL A 56 9.37 -1.42 -10.99
C VAL A 56 9.04 -2.72 -10.25
N SER A 57 8.59 -3.77 -10.93
CA SER A 57 8.31 -5.06 -10.30
C SER A 57 9.60 -5.77 -9.87
N HIS A 58 10.69 -5.60 -10.62
CA HIS A 58 11.97 -6.15 -10.22
C HIS A 58 12.51 -5.48 -8.95
N PHE A 59 12.41 -4.15 -8.83
CA PHE A 59 12.95 -3.43 -7.66
C PHE A 59 12.04 -3.44 -6.44
N TYR A 60 10.72 -3.37 -6.63
CA TYR A 60 9.77 -3.05 -5.57
C TYR A 60 8.66 -4.10 -5.34
N ALA A 61 8.69 -5.21 -6.09
CA ALA A 61 7.83 -6.38 -5.84
C ALA A 61 8.70 -7.60 -5.46
N ALA A 62 8.39 -8.78 -5.98
CA ALA A 62 9.04 -10.04 -5.58
C ALA A 62 10.29 -10.42 -6.42
N ARG A 63 10.88 -9.49 -7.20
CA ARG A 63 12.01 -9.76 -8.12
C ARG A 63 11.75 -10.87 -9.15
N ARG A 64 10.49 -11.10 -9.51
CA ARG A 64 10.09 -12.13 -10.49
C ARG A 64 9.90 -11.54 -11.89
N SER A 65 10.27 -12.33 -12.90
CA SER A 65 10.06 -11.97 -14.29
C SER A 65 8.57 -11.99 -14.64
N ILE A 66 8.16 -11.00 -15.43
CA ILE A 66 6.82 -10.90 -16.01
C ILE A 66 6.93 -11.35 -17.47
N VAL A 67 5.95 -12.11 -17.94
CA VAL A 67 5.81 -12.48 -19.35
C VAL A 67 4.70 -11.62 -19.92
N ALA A 68 4.86 -11.10 -21.14
CA ALA A 68 3.85 -10.27 -21.77
C ALA A 68 3.47 -10.80 -23.15
N SER A 69 2.20 -10.67 -23.48
CA SER A 69 1.73 -10.81 -24.86
C SER A 69 2.10 -9.55 -25.65
N GLU A 70 2.42 -9.69 -26.93
CA GLU A 70 2.58 -8.52 -27.79
C GLU A 70 1.24 -7.79 -27.92
N LEU A 71 1.22 -6.50 -27.59
CA LEU A 71 0.07 -5.65 -27.80
C LEU A 71 0.50 -4.34 -28.47
N MET A 72 0.52 -4.36 -29.80
CA MET A 72 0.85 -3.22 -30.64
C MET A 72 -0.27 -2.94 -31.63
N ASN A 73 -0.12 -1.89 -32.45
CA ASN A 73 -1.13 -1.49 -33.45
C ASN A 73 -1.57 -2.65 -34.35
N VAL A 74 -0.65 -3.56 -34.70
CA VAL A 74 -0.95 -4.73 -35.54
C VAL A 74 -1.97 -5.65 -34.87
N GLN A 75 -1.79 -5.99 -33.59
CA GLN A 75 -2.71 -6.82 -32.84
C GLN A 75 -4.07 -6.14 -32.60
N ILE A 76 -4.05 -4.85 -32.28
CA ILE A 76 -5.26 -4.08 -31.97
C ILE A 76 -6.12 -3.92 -33.23
N SER A 77 -5.52 -3.50 -34.35
CA SER A 77 -6.25 -3.30 -35.60
C SER A 77 -6.54 -4.61 -36.33
N GLY A 78 -5.70 -5.62 -36.16
CA GLY A 78 -5.88 -6.95 -36.73
C GLY A 78 -6.83 -7.85 -35.94
N GLY A 79 -7.20 -7.48 -34.71
CA GLY A 79 -8.09 -8.26 -33.85
C GLY A 79 -7.48 -9.54 -33.28
N THR A 80 -6.16 -9.72 -33.38
CA THR A 80 -5.47 -10.95 -32.94
C THR A 80 -5.02 -10.92 -31.47
N MET A 81 -5.26 -9.82 -30.75
CA MET A 81 -4.83 -9.66 -29.35
C MET A 81 -5.19 -10.86 -28.47
N ILE A 82 -6.41 -11.37 -28.58
CA ILE A 82 -6.86 -12.47 -27.72
C ILE A 82 -6.14 -13.78 -28.04
N ASP A 83 -5.84 -14.04 -29.31
CA ASP A 83 -5.11 -15.22 -29.74
C ASP A 83 -3.65 -15.16 -29.26
N ASP A 84 -3.03 -13.99 -29.34
CA ASP A 84 -1.66 -13.75 -28.84
C ASP A 84 -1.57 -13.90 -27.32
N VAL A 85 -2.61 -13.45 -26.58
CA VAL A 85 -2.72 -13.69 -25.13
C VAL A 85 -2.86 -15.19 -24.84
N ARG A 86 -3.72 -15.92 -25.56
CA ARG A 86 -3.91 -17.37 -25.37
C ARG A 86 -2.64 -18.15 -25.67
N GLU A 87 -1.91 -17.78 -26.71
CA GLU A 87 -0.62 -18.39 -27.05
C GLU A 87 0.44 -18.09 -25.97
N THR A 88 0.44 -16.87 -25.42
CA THR A 88 1.33 -16.51 -24.31
C THR A 88 1.02 -17.33 -23.06
N ILE A 89 -0.27 -17.49 -22.70
CA ILE A 89 -0.72 -18.35 -21.61
C ILE A 89 -0.28 -19.80 -21.85
N ARG A 90 -0.44 -20.31 -23.07
CA ARG A 90 -0.02 -21.66 -23.44
C ARG A 90 1.48 -21.86 -23.23
N LYS A 91 2.31 -20.91 -23.65
CA LYS A 91 3.78 -20.93 -23.45
C LYS A 91 4.16 -20.87 -21.97
N ILE A 92 3.50 -20.01 -21.18
CA ILE A 92 3.74 -19.97 -19.73
C ILE A 92 3.44 -21.32 -19.08
N ALA A 93 2.35 -21.97 -19.50
CA ALA A 93 1.91 -23.25 -18.98
C ALA A 93 2.78 -24.46 -19.41
N GLU A 94 3.78 -24.26 -20.28
CA GLU A 94 4.77 -25.30 -20.60
C GLU A 94 5.70 -25.60 -19.42
N ASP A 95 5.86 -24.65 -18.49
CA ASP A 95 6.58 -24.85 -17.23
C ASP A 95 5.66 -25.56 -16.20
N PRO A 96 5.91 -26.83 -15.86
CA PRO A 96 5.03 -27.60 -14.96
C PRO A 96 5.03 -27.07 -13.52
N ALA A 97 5.98 -26.21 -13.14
CA ALA A 97 6.02 -25.56 -11.83
C ALA A 97 5.04 -24.38 -11.70
N VAL A 98 4.44 -23.92 -12.81
CA VAL A 98 3.45 -22.85 -12.79
C VAL A 98 2.08 -23.43 -12.44
N THR A 99 1.52 -22.97 -11.32
CA THR A 99 0.19 -23.37 -10.81
C THR A 99 -0.83 -22.24 -10.86
N PHE A 100 -0.39 -21.01 -11.15
CA PHE A 100 -1.26 -19.85 -11.29
C PHE A 100 -0.76 -18.90 -12.39
N ILE A 101 -1.66 -18.51 -13.30
CA ILE A 101 -1.40 -17.53 -14.35
C ILE A 101 -2.39 -16.37 -14.18
N PRO A 102 -2.01 -15.30 -13.46
CA PRO A 102 -2.77 -14.07 -13.48
C PRO A 102 -2.52 -13.34 -14.79
N VAL A 103 -3.60 -13.14 -15.55
CA VAL A 103 -3.61 -12.31 -16.76
C VAL A 103 -3.87 -10.89 -16.32
N VAL A 104 -2.89 -10.00 -16.41
CA VAL A 104 -3.01 -8.61 -15.98
C VAL A 104 -3.32 -7.73 -17.18
N SER A 105 -4.52 -7.18 -17.25
CA SER A 105 -4.87 -6.22 -18.30
C SER A 105 -4.57 -4.79 -17.89
N THR A 106 -3.95 -4.04 -18.80
CA THR A 106 -3.60 -2.63 -18.63
C THR A 106 -4.51 -1.73 -19.46
N CYS A 107 -4.24 -0.42 -19.50
CA CYS A 107 -5.06 0.56 -20.22
C CYS A 107 -5.37 0.14 -21.67
N VAL A 108 -4.34 -0.23 -22.43
CA VAL A 108 -4.49 -0.55 -23.86
C VAL A 108 -5.32 -1.81 -24.05
N ALA A 109 -5.12 -2.84 -23.23
CA ALA A 109 -5.87 -4.10 -23.29
C ALA A 109 -7.36 -3.90 -22.97
N GLU A 110 -7.66 -3.07 -21.98
CA GLU A 110 -9.04 -2.73 -21.62
C GLU A 110 -9.72 -1.89 -22.71
N THR A 111 -9.01 -0.91 -23.28
CA THR A 111 -9.53 -0.12 -24.42
C THR A 111 -9.73 -0.97 -25.67
N ALA A 112 -8.86 -1.96 -25.90
CA ALA A 112 -8.99 -2.91 -27.00
C ALA A 112 -10.08 -3.98 -26.76
N GLY A 113 -10.73 -3.99 -25.59
CA GLY A 113 -11.86 -4.86 -25.31
C GLY A 113 -11.50 -6.30 -24.96
N ILE A 114 -10.46 -6.51 -24.12
CA ILE A 114 -10.14 -7.86 -23.64
C ILE A 114 -11.35 -8.53 -22.96
N ALA A 115 -11.74 -9.68 -23.51
CA ALA A 115 -12.90 -10.48 -23.10
C ALA A 115 -12.44 -11.66 -22.24
N GLU A 116 -12.96 -11.75 -21.01
CA GLU A 116 -12.55 -12.76 -20.03
C GLU A 116 -13.04 -14.15 -20.43
N GLU A 117 -14.23 -14.24 -21.02
CA GLU A 117 -14.88 -15.46 -21.50
C GLU A 117 -14.10 -16.19 -22.61
N LEU A 118 -13.19 -15.48 -23.29
CA LEU A 118 -12.33 -16.05 -24.32
C LEU A 118 -11.00 -16.58 -23.78
N LEU A 119 -10.66 -16.26 -22.52
CA LEU A 119 -9.48 -16.79 -21.86
C LEU A 119 -9.76 -18.21 -21.35
N PRO A 120 -8.79 -19.13 -21.44
CA PRO A 120 -8.94 -20.45 -20.82
C PRO A 120 -9.06 -20.28 -19.30
N LYS A 121 -9.88 -21.10 -18.64
CA LYS A 121 -9.96 -21.12 -17.16
C LYS A 121 -8.77 -21.85 -16.52
N GLN A 122 -8.13 -22.73 -17.27
CA GLN A 122 -6.95 -23.51 -16.87
C GLN A 122 -6.03 -23.71 -18.08
N ALA A 123 -4.72 -23.76 -17.83
CA ALA A 123 -3.71 -24.08 -18.83
C ALA A 123 -2.58 -24.88 -18.15
N GLY A 124 -2.32 -26.10 -18.63
CA GLY A 124 -1.40 -27.02 -17.95
C GLY A 124 -1.87 -27.29 -16.51
N ASN A 125 -0.97 -27.10 -15.53
CA ASN A 125 -1.27 -27.20 -14.10
C ASN A 125 -1.86 -25.90 -13.52
N ALA A 126 -1.94 -24.83 -14.30
CA ALA A 126 -2.24 -23.51 -13.79
C ALA A 126 -3.71 -23.12 -13.90
N VAL A 127 -4.24 -22.54 -12.83
CA VAL A 127 -5.49 -21.77 -12.90
C VAL A 127 -5.19 -20.42 -13.56
N VAL A 128 -6.05 -19.99 -14.47
CA VAL A 128 -5.94 -18.70 -15.15
C VAL A 128 -6.99 -17.74 -14.59
N GLN A 129 -6.57 -16.53 -14.22
CA GLN A 129 -7.47 -15.49 -13.71
C GLN A 129 -7.14 -14.13 -14.32
N LEU A 130 -8.14 -13.46 -14.89
CA LEU A 130 -8.00 -12.08 -15.34
C LEU A 130 -8.03 -11.12 -14.14
N VAL A 131 -7.10 -10.18 -14.10
CA VAL A 131 -7.01 -9.10 -13.11
C VAL A 131 -6.93 -7.77 -13.87
N ARG A 132 -7.99 -6.97 -13.77
CA ARG A 132 -8.14 -5.73 -14.56
C ARG A 132 -7.54 -4.54 -13.84
N LEU A 133 -6.45 -3.99 -14.37
CA LEU A 133 -5.70 -2.90 -13.75
C LEU A 133 -5.46 -1.67 -14.67
N PRO A 134 -6.49 -1.14 -15.36
CA PRO A 134 -6.33 0.05 -16.20
C PRO A 134 -6.13 1.32 -15.36
N ALA A 135 -5.08 2.09 -15.68
CA ALA A 135 -4.74 3.33 -14.98
C ALA A 135 -5.78 4.45 -15.14
N PHE A 136 -6.60 4.42 -16.20
CA PHE A 136 -7.64 5.43 -16.36
C PHE A 136 -8.82 5.22 -15.39
N GLN A 137 -9.06 3.99 -14.91
CA GLN A 137 -10.14 3.67 -13.97
C GLN A 137 -9.66 3.67 -12.51
N ILE A 138 -8.50 3.04 -12.25
CA ILE A 138 -7.95 2.94 -10.90
C ILE A 138 -7.00 4.11 -10.69
N LYS A 139 -7.25 4.94 -9.68
CA LYS A 139 -6.55 6.23 -9.55
C LYS A 139 -5.23 6.14 -8.79
N SER A 140 -4.90 5.03 -8.17
CA SER A 140 -3.62 4.87 -7.48
C SER A 140 -3.18 3.41 -7.42
N HIS A 141 -1.88 3.19 -7.29
CA HIS A 141 -1.36 1.83 -7.14
C HIS A 141 -1.75 1.15 -5.82
N PRO A 142 -2.02 1.85 -4.69
CA PRO A 142 -2.56 1.17 -3.53
C PRO A 142 -3.97 0.61 -3.76
N GLU A 143 -4.85 1.39 -4.38
CA GLU A 143 -6.21 0.95 -4.73
C GLU A 143 -6.21 -0.23 -5.72
N ALA A 144 -5.18 -0.34 -6.55
CA ALA A 144 -5.00 -1.50 -7.44
C ALA A 144 -4.70 -2.79 -6.68
N LYS A 145 -4.06 -2.71 -5.51
CA LYS A 145 -3.86 -3.85 -4.61
C LYS A 145 -5.20 -4.34 -4.07
N ASP A 146 -6.09 -3.41 -3.70
CA ASP A 146 -7.44 -3.74 -3.25
C ASP A 146 -8.26 -4.42 -4.34
N VAL A 147 -8.24 -3.88 -5.56
CA VAL A 147 -8.85 -4.55 -6.73
C VAL A 147 -8.30 -5.97 -6.88
N THR A 148 -6.98 -6.14 -6.83
CA THR A 148 -6.35 -7.45 -7.00
C THR A 148 -6.72 -8.42 -5.90
N VAL A 149 -6.63 -8.02 -4.63
CA VAL A 149 -6.99 -8.86 -3.48
C VAL A 149 -8.46 -9.25 -3.52
N SER A 150 -9.36 -8.30 -3.80
CA SER A 150 -10.79 -8.54 -3.96
C SER A 150 -11.08 -9.53 -5.09
N THR A 151 -10.39 -9.39 -6.25
CA THR A 151 -10.50 -10.36 -7.36
C THR A 151 -10.04 -11.76 -6.96
N LEU A 152 -8.90 -11.88 -6.26
CA LEU A 152 -8.39 -13.18 -5.83
C LEU A 152 -9.29 -13.84 -4.78
N LEU A 153 -9.75 -13.08 -3.78
CA LEU A 153 -10.68 -13.61 -2.76
C LEU A 153 -12.02 -14.00 -3.41
N GLY A 154 -12.57 -13.17 -4.29
CA GLY A 154 -13.80 -13.52 -5.00
C GLY A 154 -13.67 -14.77 -5.87
N ARG A 155 -12.46 -15.08 -6.33
CA ARG A 155 -12.16 -16.26 -7.15
C ARG A 155 -11.89 -17.52 -6.34
N PHE A 156 -11.07 -17.41 -5.29
CA PHE A 156 -10.46 -18.56 -4.61
C PHE A 156 -11.03 -18.82 -3.22
N ALA A 157 -11.52 -17.79 -2.51
CA ALA A 157 -11.96 -17.97 -1.13
C ALA A 157 -13.15 -18.91 -1.04
N ASP A 158 -13.08 -19.87 -0.13
CA ASP A 158 -14.18 -20.80 0.15
C ASP A 158 -15.08 -20.19 1.23
N PHE A 159 -16.07 -19.42 0.80
CA PHE A 159 -17.03 -18.76 1.67
C PHE A 159 -18.15 -19.69 2.18
N ASP A 160 -18.27 -20.89 1.61
CA ASP A 160 -19.33 -21.85 1.94
C ASP A 160 -18.90 -22.78 3.09
N ARG A 161 -17.59 -22.83 3.40
CA ARG A 161 -17.08 -23.54 4.59
C ARG A 161 -17.64 -22.95 5.89
N PRO A 162 -17.88 -23.80 6.91
CA PRO A 162 -18.17 -23.33 8.26
C PRO A 162 -17.10 -22.34 8.73
N LYS A 163 -17.54 -21.26 9.39
CA LYS A 163 -16.63 -20.27 9.94
C LYS A 163 -15.77 -20.91 11.02
N ARG A 164 -14.45 -20.70 10.95
CA ARG A 164 -13.51 -21.10 11.99
C ARG A 164 -13.60 -20.11 13.14
N GLU A 165 -13.97 -20.58 14.32
CA GLU A 165 -14.02 -19.72 15.51
C GLU A 165 -12.63 -19.14 15.84
N ARG A 166 -12.62 -17.94 16.41
CA ARG A 166 -11.43 -17.19 16.86
C ARG A 166 -10.36 -17.06 15.78
N SER A 167 -10.79 -16.95 14.52
CA SER A 167 -9.90 -16.80 13.38
C SER A 167 -9.99 -15.41 12.75
N LEU A 168 -8.84 -14.86 12.40
CA LEU A 168 -8.72 -13.53 11.84
C LEU A 168 -7.98 -13.59 10.49
N VAL A 169 -8.56 -12.97 9.47
CA VAL A 169 -7.80 -12.57 8.28
C VAL A 169 -7.33 -11.12 8.44
N VAL A 170 -6.04 -10.87 8.21
CA VAL A 170 -5.43 -9.56 8.26
C VAL A 170 -5.20 -9.10 6.83
N VAL A 171 -5.91 -8.05 6.41
CA VAL A 171 -5.81 -7.47 5.07
C VAL A 171 -4.88 -6.25 5.10
N GLY A 172 -3.77 -6.37 4.39
CA GLY A 172 -2.80 -5.31 4.16
C GLY A 172 -1.40 -5.85 3.93
N GLU A 173 -0.56 -5.13 3.19
CA GLU A 173 0.85 -5.51 3.12
C GLU A 173 1.53 -5.29 4.47
N ILE A 174 2.15 -6.37 4.96
CA ILE A 174 2.91 -6.39 6.20
C ILE A 174 4.29 -6.98 5.95
N PHE A 175 5.28 -6.54 6.72
CA PHE A 175 6.60 -7.15 6.69
C PHE A 175 6.58 -8.50 7.45
N PRO A 176 7.45 -9.48 7.14
CA PRO A 176 7.47 -10.75 7.89
C PRO A 176 7.60 -10.57 9.41
N VAL A 177 8.39 -9.59 9.86
CA VAL A 177 8.52 -9.25 11.29
C VAL A 177 7.21 -8.72 11.87
N ASP A 178 6.47 -7.90 11.12
CA ASP A 178 5.15 -7.42 11.54
C ASP A 178 4.16 -8.58 11.65
N ALA A 179 4.16 -9.52 10.71
CA ALA A 179 3.30 -10.71 10.74
C ALA A 179 3.55 -11.56 12.00
N MET A 180 4.82 -11.78 12.35
CA MET A 180 5.20 -12.50 13.58
C MET A 180 4.73 -11.75 14.84
N ALA A 181 4.88 -10.41 14.86
CA ALA A 181 4.43 -9.60 15.99
C ALA A 181 2.90 -9.63 16.15
N ILE A 182 2.16 -9.48 15.04
CA ILE A 182 0.69 -9.62 15.01
C ILE A 182 0.30 -10.99 15.56
N GLY A 183 0.85 -12.08 15.01
CA GLY A 183 0.51 -13.44 15.44
C GLY A 183 0.78 -13.66 16.94
N SER A 184 1.94 -13.22 17.44
CA SER A 184 2.31 -13.36 18.86
C SER A 184 1.38 -12.59 19.80
N VAL A 185 0.98 -11.37 19.45
CA VAL A 185 0.06 -10.56 20.25
C VAL A 185 -1.35 -11.16 20.21
N LEU A 186 -1.83 -11.53 19.03
CA LEU A 186 -3.19 -12.06 18.85
C LEU A 186 -3.37 -13.43 19.51
N GLN A 187 -2.35 -14.29 19.50
CA GLN A 187 -2.38 -15.56 20.22
C GLN A 187 -2.57 -15.34 21.74
N ARG A 188 -1.97 -14.30 22.32
CA ARG A 188 -2.08 -13.99 23.76
C ARG A 188 -3.46 -13.52 24.20
N ILE A 189 -4.29 -13.04 23.28
CA ILE A 189 -5.69 -12.66 23.56
C ILE A 189 -6.68 -13.78 23.20
N GLY A 190 -6.21 -14.91 22.68
CA GLY A 190 -7.03 -16.08 22.38
C GLY A 190 -7.42 -16.25 20.91
N VAL A 191 -6.77 -15.54 19.97
CA VAL A 191 -6.93 -15.82 18.53
C VAL A 191 -6.22 -17.13 18.19
N GLU A 192 -6.93 -18.05 17.54
CA GLU A 192 -6.44 -19.41 17.25
C GLU A 192 -5.80 -19.52 15.87
N SER A 193 -6.21 -18.66 14.92
CA SER A 193 -5.67 -18.64 13.56
C SER A 193 -5.58 -17.22 13.02
N VAL A 194 -4.44 -16.86 12.42
CA VAL A 194 -4.22 -15.57 11.77
C VAL A 194 -3.69 -15.82 10.36
N LEU A 195 -4.44 -15.40 9.35
CA LEU A 195 -4.02 -15.40 7.95
C LEU A 195 -3.72 -13.98 7.51
N SER A 196 -2.72 -13.78 6.66
CA SER A 196 -2.36 -12.46 6.14
C SER A 196 -2.54 -12.40 4.63
N ILE A 197 -3.32 -11.44 4.16
CA ILE A 197 -3.60 -11.22 2.74
C ILE A 197 -3.11 -9.80 2.37
N PRO A 198 -2.27 -9.61 1.34
CA PRO A 198 -1.82 -10.60 0.35
C PRO A 198 -0.88 -11.71 0.89
N ALA A 199 -1.16 -12.96 0.52
CA ALA A 199 -0.40 -14.14 0.92
C ALA A 199 0.59 -14.62 -0.16
N ALA A 200 1.56 -15.45 0.25
CA ALA A 200 2.46 -16.15 -0.67
C ALA A 200 1.82 -17.43 -1.20
N ASP A 201 0.95 -18.08 -0.45
CA ASP A 201 0.29 -19.31 -0.88
C ASP A 201 -1.15 -19.04 -1.33
N LEU A 202 -1.62 -19.71 -2.38
CA LEU A 202 -3.01 -19.58 -2.83
C LEU A 202 -3.97 -20.23 -1.83
N GLU A 203 -3.53 -21.24 -1.09
CA GLU A 203 -4.34 -21.88 -0.06
C GLU A 203 -4.76 -20.88 1.02
N ASP A 204 -3.92 -19.90 1.37
CA ASP A 204 -4.28 -18.85 2.33
C ASP A 204 -5.47 -18.01 1.84
N TYR A 205 -5.59 -17.77 0.53
CA TYR A 205 -6.75 -17.09 -0.04
C TYR A 205 -8.01 -17.95 0.03
N ILE A 206 -7.87 -19.28 -0.17
CA ILE A 206 -8.96 -20.25 -0.03
C ILE A 206 -9.45 -20.25 1.43
N GLU A 207 -8.54 -20.45 2.37
CA GLU A 207 -8.81 -20.53 3.80
C GLU A 207 -9.37 -19.22 4.38
N ALA A 208 -8.97 -18.07 3.83
CA ALA A 208 -9.45 -16.76 4.27
C ALA A 208 -10.98 -16.66 4.22
N GLY A 209 -11.66 -17.34 3.29
CA GLY A 209 -13.13 -17.34 3.17
C GLY A 209 -13.85 -17.85 4.41
N SER A 210 -13.21 -18.75 5.16
CA SER A 210 -13.74 -19.35 6.39
C SER A 210 -13.42 -18.56 7.67
N ALA A 211 -12.70 -17.43 7.58
CA ALA A 211 -12.36 -16.64 8.77
C ALA A 211 -13.60 -15.97 9.41
N GLU A 212 -13.59 -15.85 10.74
CA GLU A 212 -14.69 -15.25 11.51
C GLU A 212 -14.71 -13.71 11.43
N ALA A 213 -13.53 -13.09 11.44
CA ALA A 213 -13.39 -11.64 11.30
C ALA A 213 -12.22 -11.26 10.39
N CYS A 214 -12.22 -10.01 9.94
CA CYS A 214 -11.18 -9.41 9.12
C CYS A 214 -10.67 -8.12 9.76
N ALA A 215 -9.35 -7.98 9.93
CA ALA A 215 -8.70 -6.73 10.31
C ALA A 215 -8.09 -6.07 9.08
N VAL A 216 -8.52 -4.85 8.75
CA VAL A 216 -8.06 -4.10 7.59
C VAL A 216 -7.06 -3.03 8.04
N LEU A 217 -5.78 -3.28 7.73
CA LEU A 217 -4.67 -2.46 8.24
C LEU A 217 -4.44 -1.19 7.43
N HIS A 218 -4.73 -1.22 6.12
CA HIS A 218 -4.54 -0.08 5.23
C HIS A 218 -5.90 0.45 4.74
N PRO A 219 -6.10 1.78 4.71
CA PRO A 219 -7.42 2.38 4.53
C PRO A 219 -7.99 2.26 3.10
N PHE A 220 -7.20 1.82 2.12
CA PHE A 220 -7.62 1.73 0.72
C PHE A 220 -8.26 0.37 0.34
N TYR A 221 -8.39 -0.58 1.27
CA TYR A 221 -8.99 -1.90 1.02
C TYR A 221 -10.53 -1.90 1.11
N GLU A 222 -11.22 -0.93 0.50
CA GLU A 222 -12.67 -0.80 0.60
C GLU A 222 -13.43 -1.93 -0.13
N ARG A 223 -12.97 -2.36 -1.31
CA ARG A 223 -13.61 -3.45 -2.08
C ARG A 223 -13.45 -4.78 -1.36
N THR A 224 -12.24 -5.04 -0.84
CA THR A 224 -11.96 -6.24 -0.07
C THR A 224 -12.79 -6.26 1.22
N ALA A 225 -12.82 -5.16 1.97
CA ALA A 225 -13.63 -5.06 3.17
C ALA A 225 -15.13 -5.28 2.88
N SER A 226 -15.66 -4.66 1.82
CA SER A 226 -17.06 -4.80 1.41
C SER A 226 -17.39 -6.25 1.04
N LEU A 227 -16.54 -6.90 0.22
CA LEU A 227 -16.70 -8.31 -0.15
C LEU A 227 -16.76 -9.21 1.09
N LEU A 228 -15.81 -9.05 2.02
CA LEU A 228 -15.75 -9.89 3.22
C LEU A 228 -16.93 -9.63 4.17
N GLN A 229 -17.38 -8.37 4.26
CA GLN A 229 -18.57 -8.00 5.04
C GLN A 229 -19.85 -8.59 4.45
N GLU A 230 -20.03 -8.55 3.13
CA GLU A 230 -21.14 -9.20 2.42
C GLU A 230 -21.16 -10.72 2.66
N LYS A 231 -19.98 -11.31 2.88
CA LYS A 231 -19.80 -12.73 3.26
C LYS A 231 -19.87 -12.98 4.78
N GLY A 232 -20.41 -12.02 5.53
CA GLY A 232 -20.74 -12.15 6.95
C GLY A 232 -19.57 -11.98 7.91
N MET A 233 -18.39 -11.54 7.46
CA MET A 233 -17.28 -11.26 8.37
C MET A 233 -17.46 -9.92 9.07
N ARG A 234 -17.08 -9.87 10.35
CA ARG A 234 -16.90 -8.59 11.07
C ARG A 234 -15.63 -7.91 10.57
N ILE A 235 -15.72 -6.62 10.27
CA ILE A 235 -14.58 -5.81 9.81
C ILE A 235 -14.05 -4.98 10.97
N VAL A 236 -12.77 -5.11 11.26
CA VAL A 236 -12.01 -4.30 12.23
C VAL A 236 -11.14 -3.32 11.45
N SER A 237 -11.35 -2.02 11.66
CA SER A 237 -10.53 -0.96 11.09
C SER A 237 -9.44 -0.49 12.06
N GLY A 238 -8.40 0.11 11.48
CA GLY A 238 -7.27 0.68 12.21
C GLY A 238 -6.02 -0.20 12.14
N ASN A 239 -4.96 0.29 12.75
CA ASN A 239 -3.65 -0.36 12.71
C ASN A 239 -2.87 -0.12 14.01
N PRO A 240 -1.96 -1.04 14.39
CA PRO A 240 -1.21 -0.93 15.63
C PRO A 240 0.05 -0.05 15.48
N VAL A 241 -0.11 1.21 15.03
CA VAL A 241 0.98 2.19 14.88
C VAL A 241 0.84 3.32 15.91
N GLY A 242 1.77 3.42 16.85
CA GLY A 242 1.64 4.34 17.98
C GLY A 242 0.94 3.70 19.17
N ALA A 243 1.18 4.23 20.37
CA ALA A 243 0.82 3.55 21.62
C ALA A 243 -0.69 3.44 21.82
N GLY A 244 -1.43 4.53 21.55
CA GLY A 244 -2.88 4.55 21.71
C GLY A 244 -3.57 3.61 20.73
N ALA A 245 -3.21 3.72 19.45
CA ALA A 245 -3.80 2.92 18.39
C ALA A 245 -3.47 1.42 18.50
N THR A 246 -2.27 1.05 18.97
CA THR A 246 -1.94 -0.35 19.28
C THR A 246 -2.92 -0.95 20.27
N ALA A 247 -3.22 -0.26 21.38
CA ALA A 247 -4.16 -0.76 22.39
C ALA A 247 -5.57 -0.93 21.82
N GLN A 248 -6.07 0.12 21.17
CA GLN A 248 -7.41 0.16 20.59
C GLN A 248 -7.60 -0.92 19.52
N TRP A 249 -6.59 -1.15 18.68
CA TRP A 249 -6.65 -2.19 17.66
C TRP A 249 -6.76 -3.59 18.27
N ILE A 250 -5.98 -3.89 19.32
CA ILE A 250 -6.05 -5.17 20.05
C ILE A 250 -7.44 -5.36 20.67
N GLU A 251 -7.98 -4.31 21.30
CA GLU A 251 -9.30 -4.34 21.91
C GLU A 251 -10.41 -4.58 20.87
N ARG A 252 -10.40 -3.87 19.74
CA ARG A 252 -11.35 -4.05 18.64
C ARG A 252 -11.31 -5.46 18.06
N VAL A 253 -10.13 -6.06 17.92
CA VAL A 253 -10.01 -7.46 17.49
C VAL A 253 -10.64 -8.41 18.52
N GLY A 254 -10.39 -8.19 19.81
CA GLY A 254 -11.00 -8.99 20.88
C GLY A 254 -12.52 -8.90 20.89
N GLU A 255 -13.08 -7.69 20.74
CA GLU A 255 -14.53 -7.46 20.63
C GLU A 255 -15.12 -8.13 19.39
N ALA A 256 -14.44 -7.98 18.24
CA ALA A 256 -14.88 -8.57 16.98
C ALA A 256 -14.77 -10.09 16.92
N LEU A 257 -14.10 -10.74 17.87
CA LEU A 257 -14.03 -12.20 17.99
C LEU A 257 -14.73 -12.73 19.26
N GLY A 258 -15.33 -11.85 20.06
CA GLY A 258 -16.01 -12.25 21.30
C GLY A 258 -15.08 -12.91 22.32
N LEU A 259 -13.83 -12.44 22.42
CA LEU A 259 -12.81 -13.01 23.31
C LEU A 259 -12.98 -12.53 24.77
N ASP A 260 -12.18 -13.11 25.69
CA ASP A 260 -12.13 -12.66 27.08
C ASP A 260 -11.55 -11.25 27.18
N MET A 261 -12.43 -10.27 27.40
CA MET A 261 -12.06 -8.86 27.39
C MET A 261 -11.15 -8.45 28.54
N ASP A 262 -11.10 -9.20 29.65
CA ASP A 262 -10.16 -8.90 30.74
C ASP A 262 -8.72 -9.25 30.33
N GLN A 263 -8.55 -10.41 29.68
CA GLN A 263 -7.27 -10.80 29.08
C GLN A 263 -6.88 -9.88 27.90
N VAL A 264 -7.84 -9.51 27.04
CA VAL A 264 -7.61 -8.59 25.91
C VAL A 264 -7.09 -7.24 26.42
N ARG A 265 -7.78 -6.60 27.37
CA ARG A 265 -7.38 -5.30 27.92
C ARG A 265 -6.03 -5.34 28.63
N LYS A 266 -5.73 -6.45 29.31
CA LYS A 266 -4.41 -6.67 29.93
C LYS A 266 -3.31 -6.66 28.87
N VAL A 267 -3.45 -7.46 27.80
CA VAL A 267 -2.46 -7.51 26.71
C VAL A 267 -2.37 -6.17 25.97
N ALA A 268 -3.50 -5.52 25.69
CA ALA A 268 -3.55 -4.19 25.07
C ALA A 268 -2.78 -3.15 25.90
N GLY A 269 -2.96 -3.15 27.23
CA GLY A 269 -2.23 -2.28 28.15
C GLY A 269 -0.72 -2.54 28.17
N GLU A 270 -0.31 -3.81 28.13
CA GLU A 270 1.11 -4.19 28.05
C GLU A 270 1.76 -3.73 26.73
N GLU A 271 1.10 -3.96 25.59
CA GLU A 271 1.61 -3.53 24.28
C GLU A 271 1.63 -2.00 24.13
N LYS A 272 0.62 -1.31 24.66
CA LYS A 272 0.61 0.15 24.79
C LYS A 272 1.82 0.66 25.56
N ALA A 273 2.11 0.06 26.71
CA ALA A 273 3.23 0.46 27.55
C ALA A 273 4.57 0.25 26.85
N LYS A 274 4.74 -0.86 26.12
CA LYS A 274 5.94 -1.14 25.30
C LYS A 274 6.12 -0.10 24.18
N ALA A 275 5.08 0.16 23.40
CA ALA A 275 5.13 1.16 22.33
C ALA A 275 5.44 2.55 22.89
N ALA A 276 4.76 2.97 23.97
CA ALA A 276 5.02 4.24 24.62
C ALA A 276 6.44 4.34 25.18
N ALA A 277 7.01 3.26 25.73
CA ALA A 277 8.38 3.26 26.21
C ALA A 277 9.40 3.50 25.09
N VAL A 278 9.20 2.87 23.92
CA VAL A 278 10.04 3.10 22.75
C VAL A 278 9.90 4.53 22.24
N ILE A 279 8.67 5.04 22.11
CA ILE A 279 8.41 6.42 21.63
C ILE A 279 9.06 7.44 22.57
N ARG A 280 8.98 7.24 23.90
CA ARG A 280 9.63 8.12 24.88
C ARG A 280 11.15 8.21 24.72
N ASN A 281 11.82 7.21 24.18
CA ASN A 281 13.26 7.31 23.90
C ASN A 281 13.58 8.41 22.86
N PHE A 282 12.59 8.84 22.10
CA PHE A 282 12.70 9.86 21.05
C PHE A 282 12.01 11.18 21.41
N SER A 283 11.49 11.35 22.62
CA SER A 283 10.77 12.58 23.02
C SER A 283 11.66 13.83 23.12
N HIS A 284 12.97 13.67 22.96
CA HIS A 284 13.94 14.76 22.88
C HIS A 284 14.10 15.30 21.45
N LEU A 285 13.56 14.60 20.45
CA LEU A 285 13.57 15.06 19.06
C LEU A 285 12.67 16.29 18.93
N SER A 286 13.14 17.25 18.15
CA SER A 286 12.39 18.44 17.76
C SER A 286 12.63 18.68 16.29
N GLY A 287 11.57 19.03 15.57
CA GLY A 287 11.66 19.34 14.16
C GLY A 287 10.32 19.20 13.44
N LYS A 288 10.23 19.91 12.32
CA LYS A 288 9.09 19.93 11.41
C LYS A 288 9.31 18.92 10.29
N VAL A 289 8.42 17.94 10.19
CA VAL A 289 8.50 16.87 9.19
C VAL A 289 7.32 16.99 8.23
N LEU A 290 7.58 16.95 6.92
CA LEU A 290 6.52 16.73 5.92
C LEU A 290 6.42 15.25 5.56
N VAL A 291 5.21 14.72 5.48
CA VAL A 291 4.94 13.33 5.10
C VAL A 291 4.09 13.30 3.83
N ALA A 292 4.69 13.02 2.68
CA ALA A 292 4.05 13.14 1.37
C ALA A 292 4.30 11.88 0.51
N GLY A 293 3.71 10.76 0.94
CA GLY A 293 3.81 9.46 0.27
C GLY A 293 2.72 9.22 -0.77
N TYR A 294 2.69 8.02 -1.34
CA TYR A 294 1.62 7.57 -2.24
C TYR A 294 1.27 6.09 -2.07
N GLU A 295 1.63 5.51 -0.92
CA GLU A 295 1.46 4.10 -0.57
C GLU A 295 0.16 3.83 0.21
N GLY A 296 -0.46 4.88 0.75
CA GLY A 296 -1.77 4.82 1.41
C GLY A 296 -1.72 4.56 2.91
N ASN A 297 -0.54 4.48 3.51
CA ASN A 297 -0.32 4.30 4.94
C ASN A 297 0.39 5.51 5.61
N GLU A 298 0.29 6.69 5.00
CA GLU A 298 0.97 7.91 5.46
C GLU A 298 0.43 8.41 6.81
N LEU A 299 -0.89 8.38 7.00
CA LEU A 299 -1.51 8.95 8.22
C LEU A 299 -1.10 8.22 9.51
N PRO A 300 -1.01 6.88 9.57
CA PRO A 300 -0.42 6.19 10.72
C PRO A 300 1.01 6.64 11.07
N VAL A 301 1.83 6.97 10.06
CA VAL A 301 3.18 7.49 10.27
C VAL A 301 3.12 8.89 10.88
N VAL A 302 2.24 9.76 10.37
CA VAL A 302 2.01 11.09 10.95
C VAL A 302 1.64 10.98 12.43
N ARG A 303 0.68 10.08 12.78
CA ARG A 303 0.27 9.84 14.16
C ARG A 303 1.45 9.46 15.05
N LEU A 304 2.31 8.55 14.60
CA LEU A 304 3.52 8.16 15.32
C LEU A 304 4.50 9.33 15.52
N LEU A 305 4.70 10.18 14.52
CA LEU A 305 5.59 11.32 14.62
C LEU A 305 5.07 12.37 15.61
N LEU A 306 3.76 12.65 15.58
CA LEU A 306 3.11 13.53 16.56
C LEU A 306 3.20 12.96 17.97
N GLU A 307 2.98 11.65 18.16
CA GLU A 307 3.15 10.98 19.46
C GLU A 307 4.60 11.07 19.99
N ALA A 308 5.59 11.14 19.10
CA ALA A 308 7.00 11.33 19.47
C ALA A 308 7.36 12.80 19.77
N GLY A 309 6.45 13.75 19.57
CA GLY A 309 6.65 15.17 19.84
C GLY A 309 7.18 15.98 18.64
N LEU A 310 7.21 15.42 17.44
CA LEU A 310 7.55 16.15 16.22
C LEU A 310 6.37 16.96 15.71
N GLU A 311 6.66 18.02 14.94
CA GLU A 311 5.64 18.79 14.24
C GLU A 311 5.42 18.21 12.84
N VAL A 312 4.17 17.93 12.47
CA VAL A 312 3.82 17.48 11.12
C VAL A 312 2.72 18.39 10.57
N PRO A 313 3.06 19.56 9.99
CA PRO A 313 2.07 20.54 9.59
C PRO A 313 1.32 20.14 8.32
N TYR A 314 1.90 19.27 7.49
CA TYR A 314 1.28 18.82 6.26
C TYR A 314 1.59 17.34 5.98
N ALA A 315 0.55 16.63 5.55
CA ALA A 315 0.62 15.27 5.09
C ALA A 315 -0.18 15.07 3.80
N SER A 316 0.31 14.23 2.89
CA SER A 316 -0.41 13.93 1.65
C SER A 316 -0.33 12.46 1.25
N THR A 317 -1.37 12.01 0.55
CA THR A 317 -1.50 10.65 0.02
C THR A 317 -2.26 10.63 -1.30
N SER A 318 -2.02 9.60 -2.11
CA SER A 318 -2.60 9.49 -3.46
C SER A 318 -3.89 8.67 -3.52
N ILE A 319 -4.23 8.00 -2.42
CA ILE A 319 -5.50 7.29 -2.27
C ILE A 319 -6.67 8.28 -2.13
N ALA A 320 -7.89 7.81 -2.36
CA ALA A 320 -9.08 8.54 -1.92
C ALA A 320 -9.18 8.56 -0.39
N ARG A 321 -9.96 9.52 0.12
CA ARG A 321 -10.46 9.47 1.48
C ARG A 321 -11.50 8.35 1.58
N THR A 322 -11.35 7.48 2.57
CA THR A 322 -12.19 6.30 2.77
C THR A 322 -12.76 6.29 4.18
N SER A 323 -13.82 5.49 4.37
CA SER A 323 -14.39 5.30 5.72
C SER A 323 -13.39 4.65 6.70
N LEU A 324 -12.51 3.79 6.17
CA LEU A 324 -11.48 3.09 6.95
C LEU A 324 -10.37 4.00 7.49
N GLY A 325 -10.13 5.16 6.86
CA GLY A 325 -9.13 6.14 7.27
C GLY A 325 -9.70 7.37 8.00
N GLU A 326 -11.01 7.40 8.25
CA GLU A 326 -11.69 8.60 8.72
C GLU A 326 -11.27 9.00 10.15
N GLU A 327 -11.05 8.04 11.04
CA GLU A 327 -10.58 8.30 12.41
C GLU A 327 -9.21 9.00 12.41
N ASP A 328 -8.28 8.52 11.59
CA ASP A 328 -6.96 9.13 11.43
C ASP A 328 -7.08 10.54 10.83
N TYR A 329 -7.92 10.72 9.81
CA TYR A 329 -8.15 12.05 9.24
C TYR A 329 -8.66 13.05 10.28
N GLN A 330 -9.67 12.68 11.06
CA GLN A 330 -10.27 13.57 12.07
C GLN A 330 -9.28 13.91 13.18
N LEU A 331 -8.58 12.90 13.71
CA LEU A 331 -7.60 13.08 14.76
C LEU A 331 -6.48 14.01 14.30
N LEU A 332 -5.88 13.74 13.14
CA LEU A 332 -4.72 14.48 12.64
C LEU A 332 -5.09 15.91 12.21
N SER A 333 -6.27 16.10 11.60
CA SER A 333 -6.78 17.44 11.29
C SER A 333 -7.02 18.27 12.56
N MET A 334 -7.58 17.65 13.61
CA MET A 334 -7.78 18.29 14.91
C MET A 334 -6.46 18.67 15.58
N LEU A 335 -5.42 17.86 15.39
CA LEU A 335 -4.06 18.14 15.88
C LEU A 335 -3.31 19.15 15.01
N GLY A 336 -3.92 19.67 13.93
CA GLY A 336 -3.40 20.75 13.11
C GLY A 336 -2.60 20.32 11.87
N THR A 337 -2.56 19.03 11.54
CA THR A 337 -1.97 18.57 10.27
C THR A 337 -2.92 18.85 9.11
N GLU A 338 -2.45 19.59 8.10
CA GLU A 338 -3.15 19.72 6.83
C GLU A 338 -3.02 18.42 6.02
N ILE A 339 -4.16 17.81 5.66
CA ILE A 339 -4.16 16.52 4.94
C ILE A 339 -4.66 16.70 3.51
N ARG A 340 -3.85 16.26 2.54
CA ARG A 340 -4.20 16.23 1.11
C ARG A 340 -4.36 14.80 0.60
N TYR A 341 -5.60 14.45 0.25
CA TYR A 341 -5.89 13.25 -0.54
C TYR A 341 -5.81 13.57 -2.04
N ARG A 342 -5.59 12.54 -2.87
CA ARG A 342 -5.47 12.70 -4.33
C ARG A 342 -4.44 13.76 -4.74
N LYS A 343 -3.34 13.83 -3.99
CA LYS A 343 -2.34 14.88 -4.11
C LYS A 343 -1.61 14.92 -5.46
N PHE A 344 -1.15 16.12 -5.82
CA PHE A 344 -0.23 16.38 -6.93
C PHE A 344 1.17 16.74 -6.42
N LEU A 345 2.17 16.58 -7.28
CA LEU A 345 3.57 16.90 -6.92
C LEU A 345 3.73 18.39 -6.61
N GLU A 346 3.06 19.25 -7.38
CA GLU A 346 3.13 20.70 -7.26
C GLU A 346 2.58 21.19 -5.92
N GLU A 347 1.53 20.53 -5.40
CA GLU A 347 0.98 20.83 -4.07
C GLU A 347 1.96 20.47 -2.97
N ASP A 348 2.64 19.33 -3.08
CA ASP A 348 3.67 18.93 -2.12
C ASP A 348 4.89 19.86 -2.17
N MET A 349 5.32 20.27 -3.38
CA MET A 349 6.42 21.23 -3.55
C MET A 349 6.07 22.58 -2.91
N GLN A 350 4.84 23.05 -3.12
CA GLN A 350 4.34 24.25 -2.47
C GLN A 350 4.30 24.09 -0.95
N ALA A 351 3.95 22.90 -0.43
CA ALA A 351 3.99 22.63 1.00
C ALA A 351 5.42 22.69 1.55
N VAL A 352 6.42 22.15 0.83
CA VAL A 352 7.84 22.29 1.19
C VAL A 352 8.25 23.76 1.29
N ASP A 353 7.85 24.58 0.32
CA ASP A 353 8.15 26.02 0.32
C ASP A 353 7.45 26.79 1.44
N THR A 354 6.18 26.45 1.69
CA THR A 354 5.34 27.17 2.66
C THR A 354 5.72 26.84 4.09
N TYR A 355 5.98 25.57 4.36
CA TYR A 355 6.22 25.09 5.71
C TYR A 355 7.70 25.09 6.10
N ASP A 356 8.65 25.15 5.16
CA ASP A 356 10.10 25.11 5.41
C ASP A 356 10.48 24.00 6.42
N PRO A 357 10.31 22.72 6.05
CA PRO A 357 10.51 21.61 6.97
C PRO A 357 11.99 21.29 7.24
N ASP A 358 12.23 20.64 8.37
CA ASP A 358 13.53 20.08 8.75
C ASP A 358 13.81 18.73 8.08
N LEU A 359 12.75 18.02 7.68
CA LEU A 359 12.81 16.72 7.01
C LEU A 359 11.60 16.54 6.09
N VAL A 360 11.84 15.98 4.91
CA VAL A 360 10.77 15.52 4.01
C VAL A 360 10.82 13.99 3.90
N ILE A 361 9.68 13.34 4.15
CA ILE A 361 9.46 11.93 3.86
C ILE A 361 8.50 11.87 2.67
N GLY A 362 9.05 11.85 1.45
CA GLY A 362 8.31 12.18 0.23
C GLY A 362 8.36 11.12 -0.86
N THR A 363 7.93 11.51 -2.06
CA THR A 363 8.16 10.76 -3.29
C THR A 363 9.55 11.07 -3.86
N THR A 364 10.08 10.24 -4.77
CA THR A 364 11.40 10.47 -5.38
C THR A 364 11.56 11.88 -5.97
N SER A 365 10.51 12.40 -6.62
CA SER A 365 10.54 13.74 -7.21
C SER A 365 10.51 14.83 -6.14
N LEU A 366 9.67 14.68 -5.12
CA LEU A 366 9.60 15.64 -4.01
C LEU A 366 10.90 15.66 -3.19
N ASP A 367 11.51 14.50 -2.97
CA ASP A 367 12.77 14.41 -2.25
C ASP A 367 13.91 15.08 -3.00
N SER A 368 13.95 14.95 -4.34
CA SER A 368 14.94 15.65 -5.17
C SER A 368 14.79 17.16 -4.99
N TYR A 369 13.55 17.65 -5.08
CA TYR A 369 13.22 19.06 -4.86
C TYR A 369 13.62 19.57 -3.46
N ALA A 370 13.32 18.82 -2.41
CA ALA A 370 13.72 19.17 -1.04
C ALA A 370 15.25 19.18 -0.87
N LYS A 371 15.95 18.21 -1.47
CA LYS A 371 17.42 18.11 -1.41
C LYS A 371 18.11 19.26 -2.13
N GLU A 372 17.59 19.71 -3.27
CA GLU A 372 18.08 20.92 -3.96
C GLU A 372 17.97 22.18 -3.07
N LYS A 373 17.00 22.19 -2.16
CA LYS A 373 16.86 23.25 -1.15
C LYS A 373 17.75 23.07 0.08
N GLY A 374 18.50 21.98 0.18
CA GLY A 374 19.35 21.68 1.34
C GLY A 374 18.57 21.10 2.51
N ILE A 375 17.36 20.56 2.25
CA ILE A 375 16.53 19.88 3.24
C ILE A 375 16.81 18.37 3.14
N PRO A 376 17.12 17.69 4.24
CA PRO A 376 17.17 16.22 4.26
C PRO A 376 15.85 15.63 3.78
N ALA A 377 15.91 14.67 2.85
CA ALA A 377 14.71 14.00 2.37
C ALA A 377 14.92 12.51 2.07
N ILE A 378 13.88 11.71 2.28
CA ILE A 378 13.89 10.26 2.07
C ILE A 378 12.64 9.74 1.38
N TYR A 379 12.86 8.76 0.51
CA TYR A 379 11.80 8.23 -0.32
C TYR A 379 10.92 7.29 0.48
N TYR A 380 9.64 7.65 0.60
CA TYR A 380 8.65 7.02 1.45
C TYR A 380 8.54 5.51 1.20
N THR A 381 8.31 5.08 -0.06
CA THR A 381 8.11 3.64 -0.37
C THR A 381 9.28 2.78 0.08
N ASN A 382 10.51 3.25 -0.12
CA ASN A 382 11.71 2.47 0.19
C ASN A 382 12.11 2.54 1.65
N ASN A 383 11.76 3.61 2.36
CA ASN A 383 12.24 3.84 3.72
C ASN A 383 11.17 3.61 4.78
N ILE A 384 9.90 3.68 4.41
CA ILE A 384 8.76 3.44 5.30
C ILE A 384 8.06 2.14 4.91
N SER A 385 7.49 2.04 3.70
CA SER A 385 6.66 0.90 3.29
C SER A 385 7.40 -0.41 3.03
N SER A 386 8.73 -0.41 3.17
CA SER A 386 9.58 -1.61 3.06
C SER A 386 10.12 -2.10 4.42
N ARG A 387 9.67 -1.49 5.53
CA ARG A 387 10.15 -1.75 6.88
C ARG A 387 9.01 -2.11 7.83
N PRO A 388 9.32 -2.76 8.97
CA PRO A 388 8.36 -2.93 10.05
C PRO A 388 7.80 -1.58 10.51
N LEU A 389 6.48 -1.50 10.63
CA LEU A 389 5.77 -0.28 11.06
C LEU A 389 4.94 -0.51 12.33
N PHE A 390 4.66 -1.75 12.69
CA PHE A 390 3.71 -2.07 13.75
C PHE A 390 4.34 -2.29 15.12
N PHE A 391 3.55 -2.01 16.15
CA PHE A 391 3.90 -2.17 17.55
C PHE A 391 5.17 -1.40 17.93
N ALA A 392 5.77 -1.75 19.07
CA ALA A 392 6.98 -1.11 19.57
C ALA A 392 8.18 -1.23 18.62
N ALA A 393 8.30 -2.35 17.90
CA ALA A 393 9.42 -2.59 16.97
C ALA A 393 9.36 -1.64 15.77
N GLY A 394 8.19 -1.46 15.17
CA GLY A 394 7.99 -0.51 14.08
C GLY A 394 8.19 0.93 14.51
N ALA A 395 7.66 1.31 15.68
CA ALA A 395 7.87 2.63 16.27
C ALA A 395 9.37 2.97 16.41
N GLY A 396 10.16 2.05 16.98
CA GLY A 396 11.61 2.23 17.13
C GLY A 396 12.35 2.31 15.79
N THR A 397 11.93 1.52 14.81
CA THR A 397 12.53 1.52 13.47
C THR A 397 12.33 2.84 12.74
N VAL A 398 11.10 3.35 12.72
CA VAL A 398 10.76 4.61 12.03
C VAL A 398 11.36 5.81 12.77
N LEU A 399 11.18 5.91 14.09
CA LEU A 399 11.68 7.05 14.86
C LEU A 399 13.21 7.10 14.90
N GLY A 400 13.88 5.95 14.98
CA GLY A 400 15.35 5.88 14.90
C GLY A 400 15.88 6.39 13.57
N MET A 401 15.21 6.08 12.46
CA MET A 401 15.56 6.62 11.14
C MET A 401 15.34 8.13 11.08
N VAL A 402 14.18 8.61 11.53
CA VAL A 402 13.84 10.04 11.54
C VAL A 402 14.84 10.84 12.40
N ALA A 403 15.19 10.34 13.59
CA ALA A 403 16.21 10.92 14.45
C ALA A 403 17.55 11.11 13.72
N GLY A 404 18.00 10.05 13.03
CA GLY A 404 19.26 10.08 12.28
C GLY A 404 19.26 11.06 11.10
N LEU A 405 18.10 11.32 10.49
CA LEU A 405 17.96 12.26 9.38
C LEU A 405 17.86 13.71 9.84
N LEU A 406 17.11 13.97 10.91
CA LEU A 406 17.05 15.29 11.54
C LEU A 406 18.44 15.74 12.01
N GLY A 407 19.24 14.82 12.56
CA GLY A 407 20.63 15.06 12.94
C GLY A 407 21.57 15.43 11.77
N LYS A 408 21.13 15.28 10.51
CA LYS A 408 21.92 15.62 9.31
C LYS A 408 21.52 16.97 8.67
N LYS A 409 20.61 17.74 9.28
CA LYS A 409 20.15 19.04 8.73
C LYS A 409 21.30 19.95 8.30
N ASP A 410 22.30 20.13 9.15
CA ASP A 410 23.43 21.01 8.85
C ASP A 410 24.35 20.48 7.74
N VAL A 411 24.39 19.16 7.54
CA VAL A 411 25.17 18.55 6.44
C VAL A 411 24.55 18.92 5.09
N PHE A 412 23.22 18.79 4.95
CA PHE A 412 22.52 19.16 3.72
C PHE A 412 22.63 20.66 3.42
N ARG A 413 22.55 21.51 4.45
CA ARG A 413 22.75 22.96 4.29
C ARG A 413 24.16 23.27 3.77
N LYS A 414 25.20 22.70 4.40
CA LYS A 414 26.60 22.85 3.95
C LYS A 414 26.84 22.33 2.54
N MET A 415 26.21 21.22 2.17
CA MET A 415 26.30 20.68 0.80
C MET A 415 25.71 21.67 -0.21
N LYS A 416 24.53 22.22 0.06
CA LYS A 416 23.93 23.25 -0.80
C LYS A 416 24.82 24.49 -0.91
N GLU A 417 25.31 25.00 0.22
CA GLU A 417 26.23 26.14 0.25
C GLU A 417 27.46 25.87 -0.64
N TYR A 418 28.11 24.71 -0.49
CA TYR A 418 29.27 24.33 -1.30
C TYR A 418 29.01 24.38 -2.82
N PHE A 419 27.86 23.88 -3.29
CA PHE A 419 27.52 23.87 -4.72
C PHE A 419 26.90 25.17 -5.24
N THR A 420 26.58 26.13 -4.35
CA THR A 420 25.99 27.43 -4.71
C THR A 420 26.95 28.60 -4.49
N LEU A 421 28.14 28.35 -3.97
CA LEU A 421 29.22 29.34 -3.92
C LEU A 421 29.69 29.66 -5.36
N PRO A 422 29.84 30.96 -5.70
CA PRO A 422 30.22 31.40 -7.04
C PRO A 422 31.66 31.08 -7.44
#